data_AF-W5K8H5-F1
#
_entry.id   AF-W5K8H5-F1
#
_cell.length_a   1.000
_cell.length_b   1.000
_cell.length_c   1.000
_cell.angle_alpha   90.00
_cell.angle_beta   90.00
_cell.angle_gamma   90.00
#
_symmetry.space_group_name_H-M   'P 1'
#
loop_
_entity.id
_entity.type
_entity.pdbx_description
1 polymer ?
#
loop_
_entity_poly.entity_id
_entity_poly.type
_entity_poly.pdbx_seq_one_letter_code
_entity_poly.pdbx_strand_id
1 'polypeptide(L)'
;MRRTASMSGQSWLESSLQRSSKLGLEVLERAKRRSVDWPSVRRPNRKHNAKEKHAEVQEELCVHEGLDLDRAFSRIVQHMSETTHQCKNFYKSSSAAKVSEQEKSHVCRFHSQQSPSGQHRPTNSTFRKAQYTGLSEPEDFLIEVSPGTYSVTAAMQDASPQTRVVHISAGESKSLTFDL
;
A
#
# COMPACT_ATOMS: atom_id res chain seq x y z
N MET A 1 31.65 -48.25 -22.87
CA MET A 1 30.53 -47.46 -23.41
C MET A 1 30.48 -46.11 -22.71
N ARG A 2 30.62 -45.01 -23.46
CA ARG A 2 30.76 -43.63 -22.95
C ARG A 2 29.38 -43.05 -22.63
N ARG A 3 29.25 -42.39 -21.47
CA ARG A 3 28.08 -41.59 -21.10
C ARG A 3 28.12 -40.25 -21.84
N THR A 4 27.26 -40.06 -22.83
CA THR A 4 27.06 -38.78 -23.53
C THR A 4 25.75 -38.16 -23.04
N ALA A 5 25.79 -37.43 -21.93
CA ALA A 5 24.68 -36.60 -21.47
C ALA A 5 25.19 -35.49 -20.54
N SER A 6 26.00 -34.55 -21.06
CA SER A 6 26.31 -33.29 -20.37
C SER A 6 27.02 -32.31 -21.31
N MET A 7 26.32 -31.84 -22.35
CA MET A 7 26.81 -30.72 -23.18
C MET A 7 25.73 -29.67 -23.42
N SER A 8 24.45 -30.07 -23.43
CA SER A 8 23.31 -29.17 -23.60
C SER A 8 22.98 -28.31 -22.37
N GLY A 9 23.16 -28.84 -21.16
CA GLY A 9 22.95 -28.08 -19.92
C GLY A 9 24.01 -27.01 -19.66
N GLN A 10 25.25 -27.30 -20.06
CA GLN A 10 26.37 -26.37 -19.92
C GLN A 10 26.25 -25.19 -20.90
N SER A 11 25.90 -25.46 -22.17
CA SER A 11 25.70 -24.41 -23.17
C SER A 11 24.50 -23.52 -22.87
N TRP A 12 23.44 -24.05 -22.25
CA TRP A 12 22.29 -23.26 -21.80
C TRP A 12 22.66 -22.32 -20.64
N LEU A 13 23.38 -22.82 -19.64
CA LEU A 13 23.84 -22.02 -18.50
C LEU A 13 24.76 -20.89 -18.98
N GLU A 14 25.71 -21.21 -19.84
CA GLU A 14 26.64 -20.24 -20.43
C GLU A 14 25.89 -19.17 -21.25
N SER A 15 24.92 -19.58 -22.08
CA SER A 15 24.06 -18.65 -22.83
C SER A 15 23.23 -17.75 -21.90
N SER A 16 22.76 -18.28 -20.77
CA SER A 16 22.02 -17.49 -19.78
C SER A 16 22.92 -16.46 -19.10
N LEU A 17 24.11 -16.87 -18.66
CA LEU A 17 25.09 -15.98 -18.03
C LEU A 17 25.55 -14.88 -18.98
N GLN A 18 25.81 -15.20 -20.24
CA GLN A 18 26.22 -14.23 -21.25
C GLN A 18 25.11 -13.20 -21.51
N ARG A 19 23.84 -13.62 -21.59
CA ARG A 19 22.70 -12.70 -21.72
C ARG A 19 22.55 -11.79 -20.51
N SER A 20 22.63 -12.35 -19.30
CA SER A 20 22.56 -11.56 -18.06
C SER A 20 23.72 -10.57 -17.95
N SER A 21 24.94 -10.97 -18.31
CA SER A 21 26.11 -10.08 -18.33
C SER A 21 25.92 -8.92 -19.30
N LYS A 22 25.47 -9.20 -20.53
CA LYS A 22 25.20 -8.17 -21.54
C LYS A 22 24.13 -7.18 -21.07
N LEU A 23 23.02 -7.68 -20.54
CA LEU A 23 21.96 -6.83 -19.99
C LEU A 23 22.46 -5.98 -18.82
N GLY A 24 23.28 -6.56 -17.94
CA GLY A 24 23.90 -5.83 -16.83
C GLY A 24 24.77 -4.66 -17.31
N LEU A 25 25.54 -4.85 -18.38
CA LEU A 25 26.33 -3.78 -19.00
C LEU A 25 25.45 -2.69 -19.62
N GLU A 26 24.40 -3.06 -20.33
CA GLU A 26 23.45 -2.10 -20.93
C GLU A 26 22.74 -1.26 -19.85
N VAL A 27 22.38 -1.87 -18.72
CA VAL A 27 21.80 -1.18 -17.57
C VAL A 27 22.81 -0.22 -16.95
N LEU A 28 24.06 -0.65 -16.76
CA LEU A 28 25.13 0.19 -16.24
C LEU A 28 25.39 1.40 -17.13
N GLU A 29 25.50 1.22 -18.45
CA GLU A 29 25.68 2.32 -19.39
C GLU A 29 24.48 3.28 -19.38
N ARG A 30 23.26 2.75 -19.34
CA ARG A 30 22.04 3.58 -19.24
C ARG A 30 22.00 4.35 -17.93
N ALA A 31 22.44 3.76 -16.82
CA ALA A 31 22.56 4.44 -15.53
C ALA A 31 23.61 5.54 -15.58
N LYS A 32 24.80 5.28 -16.17
CA LYS A 32 25.85 6.29 -16.38
C LYS A 32 25.37 7.46 -17.23
N ARG A 33 24.55 7.22 -18.26
CA ARG A 33 23.96 8.32 -19.07
C ARG A 33 22.94 9.15 -18.30
N ARG A 34 22.34 8.59 -17.25
CA ARG A 34 21.35 9.26 -16.39
C ARG A 34 21.97 9.76 -15.08
N SER A 35 23.28 9.62 -14.87
CA SER A 35 23.91 10.11 -13.66
C SER A 35 23.83 11.64 -13.65
N VAL A 36 23.13 12.18 -12.67
CA VAL A 36 23.06 13.62 -12.42
C VAL A 36 24.16 13.95 -11.41
N ASP A 37 25.09 14.81 -11.80
CA ASP A 37 26.01 15.42 -10.85
C ASP A 37 25.23 16.49 -10.08
N TRP A 38 24.87 16.15 -8.85
CA TRP A 38 24.25 17.12 -7.96
C TRP A 38 25.32 18.13 -7.57
N PRO A 39 25.12 19.44 -7.83
CA PRO A 39 26.10 20.44 -7.42
C PRO A 39 26.35 20.30 -5.93
N SER A 40 27.56 19.90 -5.55
CA SER A 40 28.02 20.01 -4.17
C SER A 40 27.87 21.48 -3.80
N VAL A 41 27.00 21.77 -2.83
CA VAL A 41 26.70 23.12 -2.38
C VAL A 41 27.99 23.73 -1.86
N ARG A 42 28.72 24.43 -2.73
CA ARG A 42 29.91 25.17 -2.36
C ARG A 42 29.45 26.29 -1.43
N ARG A 43 29.73 26.10 -0.14
CA ARG A 43 29.43 27.07 0.92
C ARG A 43 30.13 28.39 0.59
N PRO A 44 29.45 29.54 0.63
CA PRO A 44 30.12 30.82 0.57
C PRO A 44 30.99 30.94 1.83
N ASN A 45 32.30 31.12 1.64
CA ASN A 45 33.23 31.45 2.70
C ASN A 45 32.92 32.88 3.19
N ARG A 46 31.95 33.00 4.11
CA ARG A 46 31.52 34.28 4.66
C ARG A 46 32.41 34.61 5.86
N LYS A 47 33.53 35.28 5.57
CA LYS A 47 34.31 35.97 6.61
C LYS A 47 33.39 36.98 7.29
N HIS A 48 33.23 36.82 8.60
CA HIS A 48 32.57 37.76 9.49
C HIS A 48 33.11 39.17 9.30
N ASN A 49 32.21 40.15 9.14
CA ASN A 49 32.39 41.48 9.72
C ASN A 49 31.03 42.05 10.10
N ALA A 50 31.05 42.78 11.22
CA ALA A 50 29.96 42.98 12.15
C ALA A 50 29.01 44.15 11.83
N LYS A 51 27.90 44.18 12.60
CA LYS A 51 26.90 45.26 12.83
C LYS A 51 25.81 45.37 11.74
N GLU A 52 24.51 45.47 12.02
CA GLU A 52 23.73 45.69 13.24
C GLU A 52 22.24 45.33 12.97
N LYS A 53 21.57 44.80 14.00
CA LYS A 53 20.15 44.92 14.37
C LYS A 53 19.07 44.72 13.29
N HIS A 54 18.37 43.58 13.36
CA HIS A 54 16.91 43.52 13.56
C HIS A 54 16.55 42.11 14.09
N ALA A 55 15.56 42.06 14.99
CA ALA A 55 15.19 40.89 15.76
C ALA A 55 14.72 39.72 14.87
N GLU A 56 15.50 38.64 14.86
CA GLU A 56 15.06 37.33 14.39
C GLU A 56 15.61 36.30 15.37
N VAL A 57 14.71 35.48 15.88
CA VAL A 57 14.98 34.48 16.91
C VAL A 57 16.07 33.56 16.40
N GLN A 58 17.22 33.66 17.06
CA GLN A 58 18.38 32.83 16.90
C GLN A 58 18.05 31.43 17.42
N GLU A 59 17.70 30.50 16.54
CA GLU A 59 17.84 29.07 16.82
C GLU A 59 18.87 28.49 15.84
N GLU A 60 20.08 28.35 16.39
CA GLU A 60 21.21 27.50 15.98
C GLU A 60 21.15 26.79 14.62
N LEU A 61 22.14 27.14 13.79
CA LEU A 61 22.71 26.24 12.79
C LEU A 61 22.96 24.87 13.43
N CYS A 62 22.19 23.87 13.03
CA CYS A 62 22.48 22.50 13.39
C CYS A 62 22.92 21.72 12.16
N VAL A 63 24.03 21.01 12.31
CA VAL A 63 24.61 20.00 11.40
C VAL A 63 23.61 18.85 11.29
N HIS A 64 22.49 19.03 10.60
CA HIS A 64 21.31 18.17 10.75
C HIS A 64 20.63 17.88 9.41
N GLU A 65 21.39 17.54 8.36
CA GLU A 65 20.79 17.11 7.08
C GLU A 65 19.99 15.80 7.21
N GLY A 66 20.22 15.01 8.27
CA GLY A 66 19.40 13.85 8.65
C GLY A 66 18.41 14.08 9.80
N LEU A 67 18.54 15.18 10.55
CA LEU A 67 17.76 15.43 11.76
C LEU A 67 16.65 16.48 11.54
N ASP A 68 16.71 17.25 10.45
CA ASP A 68 15.62 18.14 10.03
C ASP A 68 14.47 17.39 9.33
N LEU A 69 14.78 16.32 8.59
CA LEU A 69 13.75 15.45 7.99
C LEU A 69 12.96 14.67 9.04
N ASP A 70 13.65 14.06 10.01
CA ASP A 70 13.00 13.33 11.11
C ASP A 70 12.11 14.27 11.94
N ARG A 71 12.58 15.50 12.18
CA ARG A 71 11.78 16.57 12.80
C ARG A 71 10.57 16.97 11.94
N ALA A 72 10.72 17.07 10.62
CA ALA A 72 9.62 17.37 9.71
C ALA A 72 8.57 16.25 9.69
N PHE A 73 8.98 14.99 9.59
CA PHE A 73 8.08 13.83 9.67
C PHE A 73 7.39 13.77 11.04
N SER A 74 8.12 14.00 12.13
CA SER A 74 7.56 14.08 13.49
C SER A 74 6.48 15.16 13.59
N ARG A 75 6.70 16.35 13.00
CA ARG A 75 5.67 17.41 12.93
C ARG A 75 4.45 16.99 12.13
N ILE A 76 4.62 16.33 10.99
CA ILE A 76 3.49 15.81 10.18
C ILE A 76 2.69 14.80 11.00
N VAL A 77 3.37 13.84 11.64
CA VAL A 77 2.71 12.83 12.49
C VAL A 77 1.98 13.49 13.66
N GLN A 78 2.59 14.48 14.30
CA GLN A 78 1.95 15.26 15.36
C GLN A 78 0.67 15.94 14.85
N HIS A 79 0.74 16.65 13.71
CA HIS A 79 -0.45 17.29 13.11
C HIS A 79 -1.53 16.29 12.71
N MET A 80 -1.17 15.13 12.17
CA MET A 80 -2.13 14.06 11.86
C MET A 80 -2.81 13.54 13.13
N SER A 81 -2.05 13.35 14.21
CA SER A 81 -2.57 12.89 15.51
C SER A 81 -3.52 13.91 16.13
N GLU A 82 -3.15 15.20 16.10
CA GLU A 82 -3.94 16.31 16.60
C GLU A 82 -5.24 16.46 15.80
N THR A 83 -5.15 16.43 14.47
CA THR A 83 -6.33 16.50 13.60
C THR A 83 -7.29 15.34 13.85
N THR A 84 -6.76 14.12 14.03
CA THR A 84 -7.57 12.94 14.38
C THR A 84 -8.23 13.10 15.74
N HIS A 85 -7.52 13.67 16.72
CA HIS A 85 -8.06 13.93 18.05
C HIS A 85 -9.17 14.98 18.03
N GLN A 86 -8.97 16.09 17.31
CA GLN A 86 -9.97 17.14 17.15
C GLN A 86 -11.22 16.61 16.45
N CYS A 87 -11.05 15.81 15.41
CA CYS A 87 -12.14 15.15 14.71
C CYS A 87 -12.96 14.25 15.65
N LYS A 88 -12.28 13.43 16.46
CA LYS A 88 -12.92 12.58 17.48
C LYS A 88 -13.69 13.41 18.51
N ASN A 89 -13.13 14.53 18.97
CA ASN A 89 -13.80 15.40 19.94
C ASN A 89 -15.04 16.05 19.35
N PHE A 90 -14.96 16.57 18.12
CA PHE A 90 -16.09 17.14 17.40
C PHE A 90 -17.28 16.16 17.34
N TYR A 91 -17.05 14.92 16.92
CA TYR A 91 -18.11 13.91 16.83
C TYR A 91 -18.55 13.32 18.17
N LYS A 92 -17.72 13.40 19.22
CA LYS A 92 -18.15 13.08 20.59
C LYS A 92 -19.06 14.15 21.19
N SER A 93 -18.79 15.42 20.90
CA SER A 93 -19.56 16.55 21.43
C SER A 93 -20.78 16.91 20.58
N SER A 94 -20.80 16.51 19.30
CA SER A 94 -21.91 16.78 18.39
C SER A 94 -23.11 15.91 18.75
N SER A 95 -24.26 16.54 18.97
CA SER A 95 -25.50 15.81 19.26
C SER A 95 -26.01 15.13 17.99
N ALA A 96 -26.48 13.89 18.13
CA ALA A 96 -26.90 13.00 17.04
C ALA A 96 -28.09 13.49 16.19
N ALA A 97 -28.58 14.71 16.42
CA ALA A 97 -29.81 15.22 15.83
C ALA A 97 -29.68 15.66 14.36
N LYS A 98 -28.46 15.89 13.84
CA LYS A 98 -28.24 16.27 12.43
C LYS A 98 -26.91 15.75 11.87
N VAL A 99 -26.66 14.45 11.99
CA VAL A 99 -25.48 13.85 11.35
C VAL A 99 -25.82 13.50 9.90
N SER A 100 -25.17 14.17 8.95
CA SER A 100 -25.28 13.88 7.51
C SER A 100 -24.82 12.46 7.19
N GLU A 101 -25.33 11.84 6.13
CA GLU A 101 -24.85 10.54 5.64
C GLU A 101 -23.34 10.54 5.38
N GLN A 102 -22.78 11.68 4.96
CA GLN A 102 -21.34 11.83 4.76
C GLN A 102 -20.56 11.77 6.09
N GLU A 103 -21.10 12.37 7.15
CA GLU A 103 -20.52 12.35 8.50
C GLU A 103 -20.64 10.95 9.12
N LYS A 104 -21.76 10.25 8.91
CA LYS A 104 -21.92 8.84 9.29
C LYS A 104 -20.86 7.97 8.60
N SER A 105 -20.66 8.15 7.29
CA SER A 105 -19.61 7.43 6.55
C SER A 105 -18.21 7.72 7.08
N HIS A 106 -17.93 8.98 7.42
CA HIS A 106 -16.68 9.41 8.02
C HIS A 106 -16.44 8.72 9.38
N VAL A 107 -17.39 8.83 10.32
CA VAL A 107 -17.28 8.23 11.66
C VAL A 107 -17.08 6.72 11.57
N CYS A 108 -17.84 6.03 10.70
CA CYS A 108 -17.70 4.59 10.49
C CYS A 108 -16.31 4.19 9.96
N ARG A 109 -15.69 5.02 9.10
CA ARG A 109 -14.38 4.70 8.51
C ARG A 109 -13.21 4.99 9.45
N PHE A 110 -13.28 6.08 10.21
CA PHE A 110 -12.11 6.61 10.95
C PHE A 110 -12.24 6.50 12.48
N HIS A 111 -13.45 6.27 13.00
CA HIS A 111 -13.71 6.29 14.45
C HIS A 111 -14.51 5.10 14.97
N SER A 112 -15.02 4.19 14.13
CA SER A 112 -15.64 2.94 14.59
C SER A 112 -14.67 2.23 15.53
N GLN A 113 -15.03 2.20 16.81
CA GLN A 113 -14.31 1.49 17.86
C GLN A 113 -14.11 0.06 17.40
N GLN A 114 -12.86 -0.31 17.07
CA GLN A 114 -12.47 -1.71 17.11
C GLN A 114 -12.59 -2.13 18.57
N SER A 115 -13.70 -2.77 18.92
CA SER A 115 -13.84 -3.44 20.21
C SER A 115 -12.68 -4.43 20.35
N PRO A 116 -11.99 -4.50 21.50
CA PRO A 116 -10.99 -5.52 21.74
C PRO A 116 -11.71 -6.83 22.07
N SER A 117 -12.21 -7.52 21.05
CA SER A 117 -12.47 -8.95 21.14
C SER A 117 -12.42 -9.57 19.74
N GLY A 118 -11.36 -10.34 19.50
CA GLY A 118 -11.28 -11.32 18.42
C GLY A 118 -10.88 -10.78 17.05
N GLN A 119 -9.59 -10.96 16.71
CA GLN A 119 -9.03 -11.12 15.36
C GLN A 119 -9.69 -10.34 14.21
N HIS A 120 -9.08 -9.21 13.83
CA HIS A 120 -9.24 -8.70 12.47
C HIS A 120 -7.87 -8.55 11.80
N ARG A 121 -7.59 -9.50 10.92
CA ARG A 121 -6.54 -9.45 9.89
C ARG A 121 -6.80 -8.22 9.01
N PRO A 122 -5.77 -7.47 8.58
CA PRO A 122 -5.99 -6.30 7.74
C PRO A 122 -6.47 -6.78 6.36
N THR A 123 -7.74 -6.53 6.04
CA THR A 123 -8.28 -6.73 4.70
C THR A 123 -8.30 -5.38 4.00
N ASN A 124 -7.41 -5.22 3.04
CA ASN A 124 -7.55 -4.18 2.02
C ASN A 124 -8.86 -4.38 1.23
N SER A 125 -9.44 -3.24 0.89
CA SER A 125 -10.44 -2.97 -0.16
C SER A 125 -11.80 -3.66 -0.10
N THR A 126 -12.80 -2.83 0.17
CA THR A 126 -14.16 -2.84 -0.42
C THR A 126 -14.84 -4.19 -0.58
N PHE A 127 -15.46 -4.67 0.49
CA PHE A 127 -16.71 -5.42 0.37
C PHE A 127 -17.73 -4.75 1.26
N ARG A 128 -18.81 -4.21 0.65
CA ARG A 128 -20.02 -3.84 1.38
C ARG A 128 -20.49 -5.12 2.06
N LYS A 129 -20.42 -5.20 3.39
CA LYS A 129 -21.15 -6.22 4.15
C LYS A 129 -22.63 -5.95 3.92
N ALA A 130 -23.21 -6.59 2.91
CA ALA A 130 -24.65 -6.72 2.80
C ALA A 130 -25.09 -7.59 3.97
N GLN A 131 -25.79 -6.99 4.92
CA GLN A 131 -26.48 -7.72 5.97
C GLN A 131 -27.60 -8.50 5.30
N TYR A 132 -27.43 -9.82 5.16
CA TYR A 132 -28.45 -10.71 4.62
C TYR A 132 -29.50 -10.93 5.71
N THR A 133 -30.59 -10.15 5.68
CA THR A 133 -31.86 -10.53 6.32
C THR A 133 -32.44 -11.66 5.48
N GLY A 134 -32.45 -12.88 6.00
CA GLY A 134 -32.74 -14.14 5.29
C GLY A 134 -34.17 -14.29 4.75
N LEU A 135 -34.57 -13.43 3.81
CA LEU A 135 -35.87 -13.47 3.14
C LEU A 135 -35.82 -13.18 1.62
N SER A 136 -34.64 -13.08 0.99
CA SER A 136 -34.56 -12.89 -0.48
C SER A 136 -34.33 -14.21 -1.19
N GLU A 137 -34.98 -14.38 -2.34
CA GLU A 137 -34.87 -15.54 -3.25
C GLU A 137 -33.41 -15.81 -3.65
N PRO A 138 -33.05 -17.04 -4.05
CA PRO A 138 -31.69 -17.35 -4.48
C PRO A 138 -31.29 -16.50 -5.68
N GLU A 139 -30.54 -15.44 -5.42
CA GLU A 139 -29.99 -14.53 -6.43
C GLU A 139 -28.59 -14.99 -6.81
N ASP A 140 -28.39 -15.28 -8.10
CA ASP A 140 -27.07 -15.59 -8.64
C ASP A 140 -26.18 -14.33 -8.64
N PHE A 141 -24.91 -14.50 -8.25
CA PHE A 141 -23.92 -13.42 -8.28
C PHE A 141 -23.02 -13.52 -9.51
N LEU A 142 -22.93 -12.44 -10.28
CA LEU A 142 -21.95 -12.31 -11.37
C LEU A 142 -20.72 -11.55 -10.88
N ILE A 143 -19.53 -12.11 -11.10
CA ILE A 143 -18.25 -11.49 -10.74
C ILE A 143 -17.37 -11.45 -11.99
N GLU A 144 -17.05 -10.26 -12.47
CA GLU A 144 -16.11 -10.05 -13.57
C GLU A 144 -14.68 -9.96 -13.05
N VAL A 145 -13.77 -10.72 -13.67
CA VAL A 145 -12.36 -10.78 -13.28
C VAL A 145 -11.46 -10.80 -14.51
N SER A 146 -10.20 -10.40 -14.34
CA SER A 146 -9.19 -10.57 -15.38
C SER A 146 -8.88 -12.07 -15.61
N PRO A 147 -8.24 -12.44 -16.74
CA PRO A 147 -7.83 -13.83 -16.94
C PRO A 147 -6.82 -14.27 -15.87
N GLY A 148 -7.00 -15.46 -15.29
CA GLY A 148 -6.17 -15.94 -14.19
C GLY A 148 -6.74 -17.14 -13.45
N THR A 149 -6.05 -17.54 -12.38
CA THR A 149 -6.50 -18.62 -11.48
C THR A 149 -6.97 -18.02 -10.16
N TYR A 150 -8.19 -18.35 -9.77
CA TYR A 150 -8.90 -17.78 -8.62
C TYR A 150 -9.33 -18.86 -7.64
N SER A 151 -9.38 -18.51 -6.35
CA SER A 151 -9.98 -19.33 -5.30
C SER A 151 -11.26 -18.63 -4.83
N VAL A 152 -12.41 -19.26 -5.09
CA VAL A 152 -13.74 -18.74 -4.75
C VAL A 152 -14.24 -19.48 -3.52
N THR A 153 -14.57 -18.74 -2.46
CA THR A 153 -15.10 -19.31 -1.21
C THR A 153 -16.49 -18.77 -0.95
N ALA A 154 -17.45 -19.66 -0.79
CA ALA A 154 -18.81 -19.33 -0.41
C ALA A 154 -19.05 -19.82 1.03
N ALA A 155 -19.70 -18.99 1.85
CA ALA A 155 -19.96 -19.27 3.26
C ALA A 155 -21.30 -18.68 3.70
N MET A 156 -22.08 -19.43 4.47
CA MET A 156 -23.29 -18.96 5.14
C MET A 156 -23.15 -19.14 6.66
N GLN A 157 -23.97 -18.44 7.44
CA GLN A 157 -23.86 -18.41 8.91
C GLN A 157 -24.05 -19.81 9.54
N ASP A 158 -24.86 -20.66 8.92
CA ASP A 158 -25.23 -21.99 9.43
C ASP A 158 -24.57 -23.15 8.65
N ALA A 159 -23.67 -22.83 7.71
CA ALA A 159 -23.03 -23.79 6.81
C ALA A 159 -21.51 -23.73 6.87
N SER A 160 -20.85 -24.87 6.66
CA SER A 160 -19.40 -24.88 6.50
C SER A 160 -18.99 -24.17 5.20
N PRO A 161 -17.97 -23.30 5.21
CA PRO A 161 -17.47 -22.66 4.00
C PRO A 161 -17.01 -23.68 2.96
N GLN A 162 -17.38 -23.47 1.69
CA GLN A 162 -16.92 -24.28 0.56
C GLN A 162 -16.03 -23.44 -0.36
N THR A 163 -14.83 -23.94 -0.66
CA THR A 163 -13.85 -23.27 -1.53
C THR A 163 -13.60 -24.08 -2.80
N ARG A 164 -13.61 -23.40 -3.96
CA ARG A 164 -13.25 -23.99 -5.27
C ARG A 164 -12.19 -23.16 -5.96
N VAL A 165 -11.22 -23.82 -6.59
CA VAL A 165 -10.19 -23.15 -7.41
C VAL A 165 -10.57 -23.28 -8.87
N VAL A 166 -10.60 -22.15 -9.58
CA VAL A 166 -11.02 -22.07 -10.99
C VAL A 166 -10.01 -21.26 -11.80
N HIS A 167 -9.76 -21.71 -13.02
CA HIS A 167 -9.01 -20.96 -14.02
C HIS A 167 -9.98 -20.29 -14.99
N ILE A 168 -9.80 -19.00 -15.30
CA ILE A 168 -10.67 -18.21 -16.19
C ILE A 168 -9.79 -17.62 -17.30
N SER A 169 -10.14 -17.92 -18.55
CA SER A 169 -9.52 -17.40 -19.76
C SER A 169 -10.16 -16.09 -20.21
N ALA A 170 -9.52 -15.34 -21.11
CA ALA A 170 -10.10 -14.10 -21.65
C ALA A 170 -11.40 -14.37 -22.41
N GLY A 171 -12.49 -13.71 -21.99
CA GLY A 171 -13.83 -13.87 -22.58
C GLY A 171 -14.57 -15.15 -22.13
N GLU A 172 -14.02 -15.92 -21.18
CA GLU A 172 -14.64 -17.12 -20.62
C GLU A 172 -15.49 -16.78 -19.40
N SER A 173 -16.66 -17.43 -19.29
CA SER A 173 -17.55 -17.35 -18.11
C SER A 173 -17.72 -18.74 -17.50
N LYS A 174 -17.68 -18.83 -16.16
CA LYS A 174 -17.91 -20.09 -15.42
C LYS A 174 -19.01 -19.92 -14.38
N SER A 175 -19.99 -20.82 -14.41
CA SER A 175 -21.00 -20.93 -13.37
C SER A 175 -20.49 -21.81 -12.24
N LEU A 176 -20.63 -21.35 -11.00
CA LEU A 176 -20.24 -22.08 -9.80
C LEU A 176 -21.42 -22.19 -8.86
N THR A 177 -21.81 -23.43 -8.56
CA THR A 177 -22.84 -23.75 -7.56
C THR A 177 -22.16 -24.25 -6.29
N PHE A 178 -22.56 -23.69 -5.16
CA PHE A 178 -22.11 -24.09 -3.83
C PHE A 178 -23.31 -24.58 -3.04
N ASP A 179 -23.23 -25.81 -2.54
CA ASP A 179 -24.26 -26.41 -1.69
C ASP A 179 -23.89 -26.05 -0.25
N LEU A 180 -24.43 -24.93 0.22
CA LEU A 180 -24.20 -24.38 1.56
C LEU A 180 -25.42 -24.62 2.44
#